data_AF-A0A7X9PBQ7-F1
#
_entry.id   AF-A0A7X9PBQ7-F1
#
_cell.length_a   1.000
_cell.length_b   1.000
_cell.length_c   1.000
_cell.angle_alpha   90.00
_cell.angle_beta   90.00
_cell.angle_gamma   90.00
#
_symmetry.space_group_name_H-M   'P 1'
#
loop_
_entity.id
_entity.type
_entity.pdbx_description
1 polymer ?
#
loop_
_entity_poly.entity_id
_entity_poly.type
_entity_poly.pdbx_seq_one_letter_code
_entity_poly.pdbx_strand_id
1 'polypeptide(L)'
;MTVQTSHIKKDLKERLWRRPATWPIATIVIFLICSWLFAAQMLAGLRWDGWLLSPLYPTWQTLISYAFFHADALHWTVNMAFLVIVGTRVERATGTLMTSGVFLLGGVVAGLLHLSMVYLFLPLGTNQPLIGSSGGIAALLGTYTVRYYDHRIMPLPIPVGWALGLWFVGEGLIGWFSIRQGNINVAHWAHIGGFLAGLSLAVLAGIQQAARREAAMDAPSPDQKARKLAEYLAAQPDDAESRLVYARSLLALGERERAARAFSRAVDTWIINGRPREAADAYMAMCVEGLSPTTPSIETGAARAMEECGLKNEALKVYDKVVSGGGPQAESAALRAARLVENENRYEEAVRRYRDFLARFPHSQWCGLARRRLARLEAERA
;
A
#
# COMPACT_ATOMS: atom_id res chain seq x y z
N MET A 1 26.11 -12.28 -20.77
CA MET A 1 25.68 -12.00 -19.38
C MET A 1 24.66 -10.86 -19.24
N THR A 2 24.33 -10.13 -20.30
CA THR A 2 23.44 -8.94 -20.27
C THR A 2 21.95 -9.23 -20.50
N VAL A 3 21.59 -10.41 -21.02
CA VAL A 3 20.19 -10.77 -21.37
C VAL A 3 19.42 -11.38 -20.18
N GLN A 4 20.11 -12.02 -19.24
CA GLN A 4 19.47 -12.67 -18.09
C GLN A 4 19.03 -11.66 -17.01
N THR A 5 19.76 -10.55 -16.86
CA THR A 5 19.43 -9.46 -15.94
C THR A 5 18.27 -8.59 -16.43
N SER A 6 18.00 -8.52 -17.73
CA SER A 6 16.84 -7.79 -18.28
C SER A 6 15.54 -8.57 -18.09
N HIS A 7 15.56 -9.90 -18.23
CA HIS A 7 14.39 -10.74 -17.97
C HIS A 7 14.00 -10.73 -16.49
N ILE A 8 14.95 -10.83 -15.56
CA ILE A 8 14.68 -10.74 -14.11
C ILE A 8 14.10 -9.36 -13.74
N LYS A 9 14.60 -8.26 -14.32
CA LYS A 9 14.05 -6.91 -14.08
C LYS A 9 12.61 -6.77 -14.59
N LYS A 10 12.27 -7.39 -15.72
CA LYS A 10 10.93 -7.32 -16.32
C LYS A 10 9.93 -8.17 -15.53
N ASP A 11 10.34 -9.36 -15.13
CA ASP A 11 9.53 -10.32 -14.36
C ASP A 11 9.25 -9.82 -12.93
N LEU A 12 10.21 -9.14 -12.29
CA LEU A 12 9.99 -8.44 -11.01
C LEU A 12 9.00 -7.28 -11.17
N LYS A 13 9.15 -6.45 -12.22
CA LYS A 13 8.26 -5.31 -12.48
C LYS A 13 6.81 -5.76 -12.72
N GLU A 14 6.63 -6.89 -13.38
CA GLU A 14 5.30 -7.48 -13.66
C GLU A 14 4.68 -8.17 -12.44
N ARG A 15 5.49 -8.86 -11.60
CA ARG A 15 5.01 -9.49 -10.36
C ARG A 15 4.74 -8.51 -9.21
N LEU A 16 5.43 -7.38 -9.16
CA LEU A 16 5.35 -6.43 -8.03
C LEU A 16 4.23 -5.39 -8.17
N TRP A 17 3.68 -5.17 -9.37
CA TRP A 17 2.72 -4.09 -9.61
C TRP A 17 1.25 -4.52 -9.62
N ARG A 18 0.97 -5.79 -9.84
CA ARG A 18 -0.41 -6.28 -9.84
C ARG A 18 -0.76 -6.81 -8.46
N ARG A 19 -1.33 -5.95 -7.60
CA ARG A 19 -2.36 -6.47 -6.70
C ARG A 19 -3.33 -7.27 -7.59
N PRO A 20 -3.68 -8.52 -7.27
CA PRO A 20 -4.60 -9.29 -8.09
C PRO A 20 -5.81 -8.40 -8.34
N ALA A 21 -6.20 -8.22 -9.61
CA ALA A 21 -7.28 -7.31 -9.96
C ALA A 21 -8.52 -7.71 -9.16
N THR A 22 -8.78 -7.01 -8.06
CA THR A 22 -9.93 -7.27 -7.23
C THR A 22 -11.13 -6.82 -8.05
N TRP A 23 -12.05 -7.75 -8.28
CA TRP A 23 -13.32 -7.44 -8.91
C TRP A 23 -13.96 -6.27 -8.15
N PRO A 24 -14.57 -5.30 -8.84
CA PRO A 24 -15.16 -4.14 -8.19
C PRO A 24 -16.53 -4.50 -7.57
N ILE A 25 -16.51 -5.39 -6.58
CA ILE A 25 -17.69 -5.99 -5.94
C ILE A 25 -18.57 -4.91 -5.32
N ALA A 26 -18.02 -3.98 -4.54
CA ALA A 26 -18.80 -2.92 -3.90
C ALA A 26 -19.48 -2.05 -4.95
N THR A 27 -18.72 -1.66 -5.98
CA THR A 27 -19.24 -0.85 -7.08
C THR A 27 -20.38 -1.56 -7.82
N ILE A 28 -20.21 -2.85 -8.12
CA ILE A 28 -21.24 -3.68 -8.77
C ILE A 28 -22.47 -3.80 -7.87
N VAL A 29 -22.29 -4.10 -6.59
CA VAL A 29 -23.41 -4.26 -5.64
C VAL A 29 -24.20 -2.96 -5.51
N ILE A 30 -23.53 -1.81 -5.33
CA ILE A 30 -24.20 -0.50 -5.26
C ILE A 30 -24.94 -0.23 -6.57
N PHE A 31 -24.31 -0.48 -7.72
CA PHE A 31 -24.95 -0.31 -9.03
C PHE A 31 -26.21 -1.17 -9.16
N LEU A 32 -26.15 -2.45 -8.78
CA LEU A 32 -27.27 -3.38 -8.86
C LEU A 32 -28.41 -2.98 -7.93
N ILE A 33 -28.11 -2.55 -6.70
CA ILE A 33 -29.12 -2.06 -5.75
C ILE A 33 -29.83 -0.83 -6.31
N CYS A 34 -29.06 0.18 -6.77
CA CYS A 34 -29.63 1.39 -7.37
C CYS A 34 -30.45 1.07 -8.62
N SER A 35 -29.97 0.17 -9.48
CA SER A 35 -30.68 -0.22 -10.71
C SER A 35 -31.95 -1.00 -10.42
N TRP A 36 -31.94 -1.88 -9.41
CA TRP A 36 -33.11 -2.64 -8.99
C TRP A 36 -34.18 -1.71 -8.38
N LEU A 37 -33.78 -0.81 -7.47
CA LEU A 37 -34.70 0.18 -6.89
C LEU A 37 -35.27 1.10 -7.97
N PHE A 38 -34.44 1.60 -8.88
CA PHE A 38 -34.89 2.44 -9.99
C PHE A 38 -35.88 1.70 -10.92
N ALA A 39 -35.61 0.44 -11.26
CA ALA A 39 -36.54 -0.38 -12.01
C ALA A 39 -37.86 -0.60 -11.25
N ALA A 40 -37.81 -0.84 -9.94
CA ALA A 40 -39.01 -0.98 -9.11
C ALA A 40 -39.83 0.33 -9.05
N GLN A 41 -39.18 1.50 -9.00
CA GLN A 41 -39.84 2.81 -9.07
C GLN A 41 -40.57 2.98 -10.40
N MET A 42 -39.89 2.70 -11.52
CA MET A 42 -40.42 2.96 -12.86
C MET A 42 -41.45 1.93 -13.32
N LEU A 43 -41.26 0.65 -12.98
CA LEU A 43 -42.09 -0.45 -13.50
C LEU A 43 -43.17 -0.91 -12.53
N ALA A 44 -42.91 -0.84 -11.21
CA ALA A 44 -43.82 -1.32 -10.18
C ALA A 44 -44.49 -0.18 -9.37
N GLY A 45 -44.21 1.09 -9.71
CA GLY A 45 -44.80 2.25 -9.04
C GLY A 45 -44.42 2.34 -7.56
N LEU A 46 -43.23 1.86 -7.18
CA LEU A 46 -42.75 1.91 -5.81
C LEU A 46 -42.74 3.37 -5.31
N ARG A 47 -43.54 3.66 -4.28
CA ARG A 47 -43.60 4.96 -3.63
C ARG A 47 -42.35 5.17 -2.76
N TRP A 48 -41.67 6.28 -3.00
CA TRP A 48 -40.43 6.71 -2.36
C TRP A 48 -40.62 7.65 -1.17
N ASP A 49 -41.85 8.07 -0.88
CA ASP A 49 -42.21 9.14 0.06
C ASP A 49 -41.64 8.91 1.48
N GLY A 50 -41.46 7.65 1.89
CA GLY A 50 -40.86 7.27 3.18
C GLY A 50 -39.37 6.88 3.15
N TRP A 51 -38.75 6.87 1.97
CA TRP A 51 -37.36 6.44 1.76
C TRP A 51 -36.40 7.59 1.43
N LEU A 52 -36.94 8.76 1.10
CA LEU A 52 -36.15 9.95 0.82
C LEU A 52 -35.91 10.75 2.10
N LEU A 53 -34.81 11.49 2.13
CA LEU A 53 -34.44 12.29 3.29
C LEU A 53 -35.14 13.65 3.22
N SER A 54 -36.31 13.75 3.85
CA SER A 54 -37.06 15.01 3.96
C SER A 54 -36.49 15.90 5.08
N PRO A 55 -36.29 17.21 4.83
CA PRO A 55 -35.97 18.17 5.89
C PRO A 55 -37.06 18.32 6.96
N LEU A 56 -38.30 17.92 6.70
CA LEU A 56 -39.36 18.02 7.72
C LEU A 56 -39.38 16.82 8.67
N TYR A 57 -38.99 15.64 8.17
CA TYR A 57 -39.09 14.38 8.91
C TYR A 57 -37.84 13.50 8.70
N PRO A 58 -36.64 13.97 9.05
CA PRO A 58 -35.44 13.18 8.89
C PRO A 58 -35.46 11.98 9.85
N THR A 59 -35.24 10.79 9.31
CA THR A 59 -35.08 9.55 10.10
C THR A 59 -33.72 8.92 9.83
N TRP A 60 -33.24 8.09 10.76
CA TRP A 60 -31.97 7.38 10.57
C TRP A 60 -32.01 6.43 9.37
N GLN A 61 -33.18 5.86 9.05
CA GLN A 61 -33.38 5.03 7.86
C GLN A 61 -33.22 5.88 6.60
N THR A 62 -33.89 7.03 6.56
CA THR A 62 -33.83 7.93 5.38
C THR A 62 -32.45 8.52 5.15
N LEU A 63 -31.60 8.63 6.18
CA LEU A 63 -30.19 9.03 6.04
C LEU A 63 -29.34 8.03 5.25
N ILE A 64 -29.81 6.78 5.12
CA ILE A 64 -29.12 5.74 4.37
C ILE A 64 -29.87 5.47 3.07
N SER A 65 -31.20 5.29 3.12
CA SER A 65 -31.97 4.84 1.96
C SER A 65 -31.99 5.86 0.82
N TYR A 66 -31.97 7.16 1.10
CA TYR A 66 -32.04 8.21 0.07
C TYR A 66 -30.93 8.08 -0.98
N ALA A 67 -29.76 7.56 -0.57
CA ALA A 67 -28.57 7.41 -1.40
C ALA A 67 -28.70 6.34 -2.49
N PHE A 68 -29.83 5.61 -2.55
CA PHE A 68 -30.05 4.56 -3.53
C PHE A 68 -31.24 4.80 -4.47
N PHE A 69 -32.01 5.88 -4.25
CA PHE A 69 -33.15 6.26 -5.09
C PHE A 69 -32.75 7.37 -6.07
N HIS A 70 -33.41 7.44 -7.24
CA HIS A 70 -33.14 8.46 -8.26
C HIS A 70 -34.43 9.05 -8.82
N ALA A 71 -34.47 10.39 -8.92
CA ALA A 71 -35.62 11.18 -9.33
C ALA A 71 -36.12 10.88 -10.75
N ASP A 72 -35.20 10.58 -11.67
CA ASP A 72 -35.49 10.36 -13.08
C ASP A 72 -34.35 9.56 -13.75
N ALA A 73 -34.57 9.16 -14.99
CA ALA A 73 -33.63 8.34 -15.75
C ALA A 73 -32.29 9.03 -16.04
N LEU A 74 -32.29 10.35 -16.25
CA LEU A 74 -31.04 11.09 -16.47
C LEU A 74 -30.23 11.14 -15.17
N HIS A 75 -30.90 11.43 -14.04
CA HIS A 75 -30.28 11.44 -12.73
C HIS A 75 -29.67 10.08 -12.38
N TRP A 76 -30.39 8.98 -12.63
CA TRP A 76 -29.85 7.61 -12.48
C TRP A 76 -28.64 7.36 -13.39
N THR A 77 -28.76 7.68 -14.68
CA THR A 77 -27.72 7.41 -15.69
C THR A 77 -26.41 8.11 -15.33
N VAL A 78 -26.47 9.40 -14.99
CA VAL A 78 -25.28 10.18 -14.60
C VAL A 78 -24.63 9.59 -13.35
N ASN A 79 -25.42 9.29 -12.32
CA ASN A 79 -24.89 8.68 -11.10
C ASN A 79 -24.20 7.34 -11.38
N MET A 80 -24.84 6.45 -12.13
CA MET A 80 -24.29 5.14 -12.43
C MET A 80 -23.03 5.23 -13.29
N ALA A 81 -22.98 6.17 -14.24
CA ALA A 81 -21.77 6.43 -15.01
C ALA A 81 -20.60 6.87 -14.12
N PHE A 82 -20.82 7.83 -13.21
CA PHE A 82 -19.78 8.27 -12.26
C PHE A 82 -19.39 7.16 -11.29
N LEU A 83 -20.36 6.39 -10.77
CA LEU A 83 -20.10 5.26 -9.88
C LEU A 83 -19.19 4.23 -10.55
N VAL A 84 -19.46 3.87 -11.81
CA VAL A 84 -18.61 2.91 -12.54
C VAL A 84 -17.21 3.48 -12.80
N ILE A 85 -17.10 4.74 -13.23
CA ILE A 85 -15.81 5.36 -13.58
C ILE A 85 -14.92 5.58 -12.35
N VAL A 86 -15.51 6.07 -11.25
CA VAL A 86 -14.79 6.46 -10.03
C VAL A 86 -14.73 5.29 -9.05
N GLY A 87 -15.87 4.66 -8.78
CA GLY A 87 -16.00 3.55 -7.82
C GLY A 87 -15.08 2.38 -8.16
N THR A 88 -15.00 1.96 -9.42
CA THR A 88 -14.08 0.86 -9.81
C THR A 88 -12.61 1.21 -9.56
N ARG A 89 -12.19 2.47 -9.77
CA ARG A 89 -10.81 2.92 -9.54
C ARG A 89 -10.49 3.10 -8.07
N VAL A 90 -11.46 3.58 -7.29
CA VAL A 90 -11.35 3.66 -5.83
C VAL A 90 -11.26 2.25 -5.26
N GLU A 91 -12.15 1.34 -5.65
CA GLU A 91 -12.19 -0.02 -5.13
C GLU A 91 -10.94 -0.83 -5.44
N ARG A 92 -10.36 -0.65 -6.63
CA ARG A 92 -9.06 -1.25 -6.94
C ARG A 92 -7.93 -0.73 -6.06
N ALA A 93 -8.01 0.53 -5.62
CA ALA A 93 -6.99 1.13 -4.75
C ALA A 93 -7.21 0.79 -3.27
N THR A 94 -8.46 0.69 -2.82
CA THR A 94 -8.81 0.63 -1.39
C THR A 94 -9.36 -0.71 -0.93
N GLY A 95 -9.82 -1.54 -1.86
CA GLY A 95 -10.58 -2.76 -1.59
C GLY A 95 -12.06 -2.51 -1.29
N THR A 96 -12.85 -3.57 -1.42
CA THR A 96 -14.32 -3.59 -1.34
C THR A 96 -14.86 -2.99 -0.03
N LEU A 97 -14.35 -3.41 1.13
CA LEU A 97 -14.86 -2.97 2.43
C LEU A 97 -14.71 -1.45 2.61
N MET A 98 -13.53 -0.90 2.28
CA MET A 98 -13.28 0.53 2.39
C MET A 98 -14.15 1.33 1.41
N THR A 99 -14.32 0.86 0.17
CA THR A 99 -15.20 1.51 -0.81
C THR A 99 -16.65 1.55 -0.35
N SER A 100 -17.17 0.43 0.16
CA SER A 100 -18.52 0.37 0.74
C SER A 100 -18.67 1.34 1.91
N GLY A 101 -17.70 1.37 2.82
CA GLY A 101 -17.69 2.29 3.96
C GLY A 101 -17.66 3.75 3.55
N VAL A 102 -16.81 4.12 2.58
CA VAL A 102 -16.74 5.49 2.03
C VAL A 102 -18.06 5.90 1.39
N PHE A 103 -18.69 5.03 0.58
CA PHE A 103 -19.96 5.35 -0.06
C PHE A 103 -21.08 5.55 0.98
N LEU A 104 -21.23 4.64 1.93
CA LEU A 104 -22.31 4.67 2.92
C LEU A 104 -22.14 5.79 3.94
N LEU A 105 -20.97 5.88 4.60
CA LEU A 105 -20.71 6.93 5.60
C LEU A 105 -20.65 8.30 4.93
N GLY A 106 -20.10 8.37 3.71
CA GLY A 106 -20.11 9.56 2.89
C GLY A 106 -21.53 10.03 2.55
N GLY A 107 -22.42 9.11 2.20
CA GLY A 107 -23.84 9.40 2.01
C GLY A 107 -24.52 9.93 3.27
N VAL A 108 -24.24 9.35 4.44
CA VAL A 108 -24.78 9.86 5.71
C VAL A 108 -24.29 11.28 5.99
N VAL A 109 -22.98 11.54 5.89
CA VAL A 109 -22.41 12.88 6.13
C VAL A 109 -22.91 13.90 5.10
N ALA A 110 -23.06 13.48 3.84
CA ALA A 110 -23.66 14.28 2.78
C ALA A 110 -25.08 14.73 3.15
N GLY A 111 -25.93 13.80 3.59
CA GLY A 111 -27.30 14.08 4.01
C GLY A 111 -27.35 15.03 5.21
N LEU A 112 -26.53 14.77 6.23
CA LEU A 112 -26.46 15.61 7.43
C LEU A 112 -26.00 17.04 7.13
N LEU A 113 -24.98 17.21 6.29
CA LEU A 113 -24.49 18.54 5.92
C LEU A 113 -25.54 19.30 5.11
N HIS A 114 -26.19 18.63 4.15
CA HIS A 114 -27.26 19.24 3.37
C HIS A 114 -28.41 19.72 4.26
N LEU A 115 -28.91 18.85 5.15
CA LEU A 115 -29.97 19.21 6.10
C LEU A 115 -29.56 20.38 7.00
N SER A 116 -28.34 20.35 7.53
CA SER A 116 -27.83 21.44 8.37
C SER A 116 -27.83 22.77 7.64
N MET A 117 -27.40 22.80 6.37
CA MET A 117 -27.41 24.01 5.56
C MET A 117 -28.84 24.50 5.27
N VAL A 118 -29.75 23.59 4.93
CA VAL A 118 -31.18 23.90 4.74
C VAL A 118 -31.78 24.51 6.01
N TYR A 119 -31.56 23.91 7.19
CA TYR A 119 -32.10 24.43 8.45
C TYR A 119 -31.52 25.81 8.83
N LEU A 120 -30.23 26.03 8.58
CA LEU A 120 -29.57 27.28 8.95
C LEU A 120 -29.92 28.45 8.02
N PHE A 121 -30.09 28.18 6.73
CA PHE A 121 -30.15 29.24 5.71
C PHE A 121 -31.46 29.30 4.93
N LEU A 122 -32.38 28.36 5.15
CA LEU A 122 -33.72 28.36 4.56
C LEU A 122 -34.82 28.21 5.64
N PRO A 123 -34.98 29.21 6.53
CA PRO A 123 -35.80 29.12 7.74
C PRO A 123 -37.31 29.01 7.47
N LEU A 124 -37.79 29.39 6.28
CA LEU A 124 -39.19 29.18 5.87
C LEU A 124 -39.51 27.69 5.59
N GLY A 125 -38.49 26.83 5.63
CA GLY A 125 -38.62 25.41 5.40
C GLY A 125 -38.82 25.06 3.92
N THR A 126 -38.57 23.80 3.61
CA THR A 126 -38.83 23.20 2.30
C THR A 126 -39.19 21.75 2.51
N ASN A 127 -40.17 21.26 1.76
CA ASN A 127 -40.53 19.84 1.77
C ASN A 127 -39.86 19.07 0.62
N GLN A 128 -38.89 19.67 -0.07
CA GLN A 128 -38.18 18.99 -1.14
C GLN A 128 -37.18 17.99 -0.54
N PRO A 129 -37.40 16.68 -0.74
CA PRO A 129 -36.56 15.67 -0.13
C PRO A 129 -35.24 15.50 -0.88
N LEU A 130 -34.19 15.16 -0.15
CA LEU A 130 -32.92 14.76 -0.73
C LEU A 130 -33.04 13.33 -1.30
N ILE A 131 -32.57 13.16 -2.53
CA ILE A 131 -32.62 11.91 -3.30
C ILE A 131 -31.38 11.80 -4.18
N GLY A 132 -30.80 10.61 -4.29
CA GLY A 132 -29.70 10.34 -5.21
C GLY A 132 -28.44 9.82 -4.53
N SER A 133 -27.74 8.94 -5.23
CA SER A 133 -26.43 8.42 -4.84
C SER A 133 -25.29 9.43 -4.91
N SER A 134 -25.55 10.66 -5.35
CA SER A 134 -24.52 11.64 -5.68
C SER A 134 -23.69 12.07 -4.46
N GLY A 135 -24.26 12.07 -3.24
CA GLY A 135 -23.50 12.29 -2.01
C GLY A 135 -22.48 11.18 -1.72
N GLY A 136 -22.88 9.91 -1.87
CA GLY A 136 -21.97 8.77 -1.73
C GLY A 136 -20.91 8.73 -2.84
N ILE A 137 -21.27 9.08 -4.07
CA ILE A 137 -20.32 9.21 -5.19
C ILE A 137 -19.37 10.38 -4.97
N ALA A 138 -19.83 11.50 -4.42
CA ALA A 138 -18.97 12.62 -4.04
C ALA A 138 -17.94 12.19 -3.00
N ALA A 139 -18.30 11.31 -2.05
CA ALA A 139 -17.34 10.71 -1.14
C ALA A 139 -16.30 9.84 -1.87
N LEU A 140 -16.73 9.03 -2.84
CA LEU A 140 -15.79 8.30 -3.69
C LEU A 140 -14.87 9.26 -4.48
N LEU A 141 -15.36 10.41 -4.94
CA LEU A 141 -14.54 11.47 -5.57
C LEU A 141 -13.55 12.09 -4.60
N GLY A 142 -13.93 12.30 -3.33
CA GLY A 142 -13.01 12.75 -2.28
C GLY A 142 -11.86 11.77 -2.07
N THR A 143 -12.17 10.47 -1.95
CA THR A 143 -11.17 9.41 -1.87
C THR A 143 -10.32 9.31 -3.14
N TYR A 144 -10.95 9.45 -4.31
CA TYR A 144 -10.26 9.47 -5.60
C TYR A 144 -9.24 10.60 -5.68
N THR A 145 -9.60 11.79 -5.18
CA THR A 145 -8.71 12.96 -5.13
C THR A 145 -7.46 12.66 -4.32
N VAL A 146 -7.60 12.03 -3.15
CA VAL A 146 -6.45 11.67 -2.30
C VAL A 146 -5.53 10.66 -2.97
N ARG A 147 -6.11 9.66 -3.64
CA ARG A 147 -5.33 8.58 -4.29
C ARG A 147 -4.66 9.00 -5.59
N TYR A 148 -5.32 9.85 -6.36
CA TYR A 148 -4.93 10.17 -7.73
C TYR A 148 -4.62 11.66 -7.90
N TYR A 149 -4.29 12.38 -6.83
CA TYR A 149 -4.08 13.85 -6.82
C TYR A 149 -3.24 14.38 -7.99
N ASP A 150 -2.08 13.76 -8.22
CA ASP A 150 -1.13 14.14 -9.27
C ASP A 150 -1.43 13.54 -10.65
N HIS A 151 -2.44 12.66 -10.77
CA HIS A 151 -2.81 12.08 -12.06
C HIS A 151 -3.42 13.17 -12.93
N ARG A 152 -3.10 13.14 -14.22
CA ARG A 152 -3.59 14.12 -15.20
C ARG A 152 -4.79 13.55 -15.93
N ILE A 153 -5.88 14.30 -15.96
CA ILE A 153 -7.04 13.99 -16.79
C ILE A 153 -6.65 14.29 -18.23
N MET A 154 -7.00 13.44 -19.19
CA MET A 154 -6.70 13.64 -20.63
C MET A 154 -7.99 13.96 -21.39
N PRO A 155 -7.95 14.73 -22.50
CA PRO A 155 -6.76 15.21 -23.23
C PRO A 155 -6.11 16.48 -22.69
N LEU A 156 -6.81 17.25 -21.84
CA LEU A 156 -6.27 18.46 -21.25
C LEU A 156 -5.63 18.11 -19.90
N PRO A 157 -4.28 18.12 -19.76
CA PRO A 157 -3.52 17.48 -18.69
C PRO A 157 -3.60 18.22 -17.33
N ILE A 158 -4.82 18.51 -16.88
CA ILE A 158 -5.15 19.10 -15.59
C ILE A 158 -5.00 18.02 -14.51
N PRO A 159 -4.24 18.27 -13.43
CA PRO A 159 -4.17 17.33 -12.32
C PRO A 159 -5.54 17.13 -11.69
N VAL A 160 -5.88 15.90 -11.33
CA VAL A 160 -7.15 15.53 -10.69
C VAL A 160 -7.42 16.38 -9.45
N GLY A 161 -6.38 16.67 -8.66
CA GLY A 161 -6.49 17.56 -7.49
C GLY A 161 -7.03 18.94 -7.83
N TRP A 162 -6.58 19.53 -8.94
CA TRP A 162 -7.05 20.85 -9.39
C TRP A 162 -8.46 20.77 -9.97
N ALA A 163 -8.75 19.77 -10.80
CA ALA A 163 -10.07 19.60 -11.41
C ALA A 163 -11.15 19.40 -10.34
N LEU A 164 -10.92 18.51 -9.37
CA LEU A 164 -11.87 18.23 -8.29
C LEU A 164 -11.87 19.33 -7.22
N GLY A 165 -10.75 20.03 -7.02
CA GLY A 165 -10.72 21.24 -6.19
C GLY A 165 -11.57 22.38 -6.77
N LEU A 166 -11.50 22.61 -8.08
CA LEU A 166 -12.34 23.59 -8.75
C LEU A 166 -13.82 23.19 -8.72
N TRP A 167 -14.13 21.91 -8.96
CA TRP A 167 -15.48 21.39 -8.82
C TRP A 167 -16.01 21.58 -7.40
N PHE A 168 -15.23 21.25 -6.37
CA PHE A 168 -15.58 21.46 -4.96
C PHE A 168 -15.90 22.92 -4.64
N VAL A 169 -15.06 23.86 -5.09
CA VAL A 169 -15.33 25.30 -4.91
C VAL A 169 -16.60 25.72 -5.66
N GLY A 170 -16.79 25.23 -6.88
CA GLY A 170 -18.00 25.49 -7.68
C GLY A 170 -19.27 25.00 -6.99
N GLU A 171 -19.28 23.77 -6.46
CA GLU A 171 -20.40 23.21 -5.69
C GLU A 171 -20.75 24.10 -4.49
N GLY A 172 -19.75 24.58 -3.74
CA GLY A 172 -19.98 25.47 -2.60
C GLY A 172 -20.59 26.82 -3.00
N LEU A 173 -20.04 27.43 -4.07
CA LEU A 173 -20.54 28.71 -4.58
C LEU A 173 -21.97 28.58 -5.12
N ILE A 174 -22.24 27.60 -5.97
CA ILE A 174 -23.57 27.37 -6.53
C ILE A 174 -24.54 27.02 -5.40
N GLY A 175 -24.16 26.13 -4.48
CA GLY A 175 -24.97 25.77 -3.32
C GLY A 175 -25.34 26.96 -2.45
N TRP A 176 -24.42 27.91 -2.26
CA TRP A 176 -24.67 29.15 -1.52
C TRP A 176 -25.68 30.07 -2.21
N PHE A 177 -25.59 30.26 -3.53
CA PHE A 177 -26.56 31.09 -4.25
C PHE A 177 -27.93 30.40 -4.37
N SER A 178 -27.94 29.09 -4.62
CA SER A 178 -29.14 28.25 -4.73
C SER A 178 -29.96 28.30 -3.45
N ILE A 179 -29.34 28.09 -2.28
CA ILE A 179 -30.06 28.12 -0.99
C ILE A 179 -30.62 29.51 -0.67
N ARG A 180 -29.90 30.58 -1.02
CA ARG A 180 -30.34 31.98 -0.83
C ARG A 180 -31.55 32.34 -1.69
N GLN A 181 -31.69 31.69 -2.85
CA GLN A 181 -32.81 31.86 -3.76
C GLN A 181 -33.96 30.88 -3.46
N GLY A 182 -33.83 30.03 -2.43
CA GLY A 182 -34.80 28.98 -2.11
C GLY A 182 -34.86 27.86 -3.16
N ASN A 183 -33.91 27.80 -4.10
CA ASN A 183 -33.82 26.75 -5.10
C ASN A 183 -32.90 25.65 -4.59
N ILE A 184 -33.45 24.50 -4.20
CA ILE A 184 -32.67 23.35 -3.72
C ILE A 184 -32.84 22.11 -4.61
N ASN A 185 -33.11 22.31 -5.90
CA ASN A 185 -33.25 21.23 -6.88
C ASN A 185 -32.03 20.34 -7.01
N VAL A 186 -30.84 20.92 -6.80
CA VAL A 186 -29.58 20.17 -6.72
C VAL A 186 -29.01 20.36 -5.33
N ALA A 187 -28.78 19.24 -4.65
CA ALA A 187 -28.27 19.24 -3.28
C ALA A 187 -26.74 19.43 -3.24
N HIS A 188 -26.25 20.59 -3.68
CA HIS A 188 -24.81 20.90 -3.71
C HIS A 188 -24.10 20.70 -2.37
N TRP A 189 -24.76 21.03 -1.25
CA TRP A 189 -24.21 20.79 0.09
C TRP A 189 -24.05 19.30 0.44
N ALA A 190 -24.85 18.42 -0.17
CA ALA A 190 -24.63 16.98 -0.06
C ALA A 190 -23.35 16.55 -0.80
N HIS A 191 -23.06 17.14 -1.96
CA HIS A 191 -21.81 16.88 -2.69
C HIS A 191 -20.59 17.34 -1.89
N ILE A 192 -20.64 18.54 -1.30
CA ILE A 192 -19.58 19.05 -0.40
C ILE A 192 -19.36 18.10 0.78
N GLY A 193 -20.44 17.71 1.46
CA GLY A 193 -20.36 16.85 2.65
C GLY A 193 -19.81 15.47 2.34
N GLY A 194 -20.31 14.86 1.26
CA GLY A 194 -19.80 13.59 0.75
C GLY A 194 -18.31 13.69 0.42
N PHE A 195 -17.91 14.67 -0.39
CA PHE A 195 -16.52 14.88 -0.79
C PHE A 195 -15.57 15.02 0.40
N LEU A 196 -15.93 15.87 1.38
CA LEU A 196 -15.11 16.05 2.60
C LEU A 196 -15.04 14.77 3.43
N ALA A 197 -16.13 14.03 3.57
CA ALA A 197 -16.15 12.76 4.29
C ALA A 197 -15.21 11.74 3.65
N GLY A 198 -15.32 11.56 2.32
CA GLY A 198 -14.48 10.63 1.58
C GLY A 198 -13.01 11.03 1.53
N LEU A 199 -12.71 12.32 1.44
CA LEU A 199 -11.34 12.85 1.55
C LEU A 199 -10.76 12.57 2.94
N SER A 200 -11.52 12.85 4.00
CA SER A 200 -11.08 12.65 5.38
C SER A 200 -10.85 11.18 5.69
N LEU A 201 -11.80 10.31 5.34
CA LEU A 201 -11.67 8.86 5.49
C LEU A 201 -10.45 8.33 4.73
N ALA A 202 -10.18 8.86 3.53
CA ALA A 202 -9.04 8.42 2.75
C ALA A 202 -7.69 8.84 3.35
N VAL A 203 -7.59 10.05 3.88
CA VAL A 203 -6.39 10.53 4.58
C VAL A 203 -6.13 9.72 5.85
N LEU A 204 -7.17 9.48 6.64
CA LEU A 204 -7.11 8.68 7.88
C LEU A 204 -6.72 7.23 7.60
N ALA A 205 -7.20 6.66 6.50
CA ALA A 205 -6.82 5.31 6.07
C ALA A 205 -5.43 5.23 5.40
N GLY A 206 -4.71 6.36 5.27
CA GLY A 206 -3.35 6.37 4.72
C GLY A 206 -3.29 6.13 3.21
N ILE A 207 -4.38 6.32 2.46
CA ILE A 207 -4.46 6.04 1.02
C ILE A 207 -3.44 6.88 0.22
N GLN A 208 -3.12 8.07 0.68
CA GLN A 208 -2.09 8.95 0.12
C GLN A 208 -0.70 8.30 0.08
N GLN A 209 -0.41 7.33 0.95
CA GLN A 209 0.90 6.69 1.01
C GLN A 209 1.17 5.85 -0.24
N ALA A 210 0.14 5.20 -0.79
CA ALA A 210 0.25 4.50 -2.07
C ALA A 210 0.61 5.48 -3.19
N ALA A 211 -0.09 6.61 -3.28
CA ALA A 211 0.18 7.63 -4.29
C ALA A 211 1.62 8.20 -4.17
N ARG A 212 2.05 8.51 -2.94
CA ARG A 212 3.41 9.00 -2.65
C ARG A 212 4.49 7.99 -3.04
N ARG A 213 4.27 6.70 -2.74
CA ARG A 213 5.17 5.62 -3.13
C ARG A 213 5.35 5.58 -4.64
N GLU A 214 4.24 5.55 -5.40
CA GLU A 214 4.29 5.52 -6.87
C GLU A 214 4.99 6.75 -7.44
N ALA A 215 4.63 7.94 -6.97
CA ALA A 215 5.25 9.20 -7.39
C ALA A 215 6.74 9.29 -7.06
N ALA A 216 7.19 8.62 -5.99
CA ALA A 216 8.59 8.50 -5.62
C ALA A 216 9.32 7.51 -6.54
N MET A 217 8.71 6.36 -6.82
CA MET A 217 9.28 5.31 -7.67
C MET A 217 9.41 5.75 -9.13
N ASP A 218 8.46 6.56 -9.62
CA ASP A 218 8.43 7.09 -10.99
C ASP A 218 9.24 8.40 -11.15
N ALA A 219 9.87 8.89 -10.09
CA ALA A 219 10.69 10.09 -10.17
C ALA A 219 11.81 9.94 -11.24
N PRO A 220 12.02 10.96 -12.10
CA PRO A 220 12.87 10.84 -13.29
C PRO A 220 14.36 10.83 -12.98
N SER A 221 14.80 11.52 -11.92
CA SER A 221 16.21 11.59 -11.53
C SER A 221 16.48 10.88 -10.20
N PRO A 222 17.71 10.36 -9.99
CA PRO A 222 18.08 9.75 -8.71
C PRO A 222 17.92 10.68 -7.51
N ASP A 223 18.22 11.97 -7.64
CA ASP A 223 18.05 12.96 -6.57
C ASP A 223 16.56 13.14 -6.19
N GLN A 224 15.68 13.36 -7.17
CA GLN A 224 14.24 13.48 -6.90
C GLN A 224 13.67 12.20 -6.30
N LYS A 225 14.13 11.04 -6.79
CA LYS A 225 13.74 9.72 -6.27
C LYS A 225 14.18 9.55 -4.82
N ALA A 226 15.43 9.88 -4.51
CA ALA A 226 15.97 9.78 -3.16
C ALA A 226 15.21 10.68 -2.18
N ARG A 227 14.92 11.94 -2.56
CA ARG A 227 14.15 12.88 -1.72
C ARG A 227 12.73 12.39 -1.44
N LYS A 228 11.97 12.05 -2.48
CA LYS A 228 10.59 11.57 -2.33
C LYS A 228 10.51 10.24 -1.57
N LEU A 229 11.44 9.32 -1.81
CA LEU A 229 11.49 8.06 -1.06
C LEU A 229 11.89 8.29 0.40
N ALA A 230 12.76 9.25 0.71
CA ALA A 230 13.08 9.59 2.09
C ALA A 230 11.85 10.12 2.85
N GLU A 231 11.07 11.02 2.23
CA GLU A 231 9.80 11.52 2.79
C GLU A 231 8.78 10.39 2.99
N TYR A 232 8.62 9.52 1.99
CA TYR A 232 7.73 8.36 2.08
C TYR A 232 8.16 7.38 3.19
N LEU A 233 9.44 7.02 3.26
CA LEU A 233 9.99 6.08 4.23
C LEU A 233 10.00 6.64 5.66
N ALA A 234 9.95 7.97 5.84
CA ALA A 234 9.72 8.57 7.15
C ALA A 234 8.32 8.25 7.70
N ALA A 235 7.31 8.16 6.82
CA ALA A 235 5.96 7.76 7.18
C ALA A 235 5.73 6.23 7.13
N GLN A 236 6.52 5.51 6.33
CA GLN A 236 6.42 4.05 6.12
C GLN A 236 7.78 3.38 6.32
N PRO A 237 8.28 3.30 7.58
CA PRO A 237 9.63 2.82 7.87
C PRO A 237 9.81 1.31 7.68
N ASP A 238 8.77 0.55 7.37
CA ASP A 238 8.88 -0.91 7.18
C ASP A 238 8.74 -1.34 5.71
N ASP A 239 8.62 -0.40 4.76
CA ASP A 239 8.66 -0.72 3.33
C ASP A 239 10.11 -0.96 2.86
N ALA A 240 10.56 -2.20 3.02
CA ALA A 240 11.88 -2.66 2.60
C ALA A 240 12.12 -2.53 1.09
N GLU A 241 11.08 -2.68 0.27
CA GLU A 241 11.20 -2.62 -1.19
C GLU A 241 11.49 -1.18 -1.63
N SER A 242 10.70 -0.22 -1.14
CA SER A 242 10.95 1.21 -1.39
C SER A 242 12.31 1.63 -0.84
N ARG A 243 12.72 1.08 0.31
CA ARG A 243 14.04 1.32 0.89
C ARG A 243 15.19 0.80 0.02
N LEU A 244 15.02 -0.33 -0.65
CA LEU A 244 16.02 -0.85 -1.58
C LEU A 244 16.20 0.09 -2.78
N VAL A 245 15.10 0.64 -3.32
CA VAL A 245 15.17 1.62 -4.41
C VAL A 245 15.78 2.93 -3.94
N TYR A 246 15.49 3.36 -2.71
CA TYR A 246 16.12 4.51 -2.08
C TYR A 246 17.65 4.31 -1.98
N ALA A 247 18.10 3.14 -1.50
CA ALA A 247 19.51 2.81 -1.39
C ALA A 247 20.24 2.87 -2.74
N ARG A 248 19.63 2.33 -3.81
CA ARG A 248 20.16 2.42 -5.17
C ARG A 248 20.20 3.85 -5.71
N SER A 249 19.22 4.66 -5.37
CA SER A 249 19.18 6.08 -5.76
C SER A 249 20.31 6.86 -5.08
N LEU A 250 20.59 6.58 -3.81
CA LEU A 250 21.73 7.15 -3.08
C LEU A 250 23.08 6.72 -3.68
N LEU A 251 23.22 5.47 -4.12
CA LEU A 251 24.43 5.02 -4.83
C LEU A 251 24.67 5.79 -6.12
N ALA A 252 23.62 6.03 -6.89
CA ALA A 252 23.72 6.82 -8.13
C ALA A 252 24.13 8.28 -7.86
N LEU A 253 23.92 8.79 -6.64
CA LEU A 253 24.36 10.10 -6.18
C LEU A 253 25.76 10.08 -5.54
N GLY A 254 26.41 8.91 -5.46
CA GLY A 254 27.71 8.75 -4.80
C GLY A 254 27.66 8.66 -3.27
N GLU A 255 26.47 8.63 -2.66
CA GLU A 255 26.28 8.61 -1.20
C GLU A 255 26.40 7.20 -0.62
N ARG A 256 27.59 6.59 -0.73
CA ARG A 256 27.84 5.17 -0.43
C ARG A 256 27.49 4.77 1.00
N GLU A 257 27.80 5.60 2.00
CA GLU A 257 27.49 5.28 3.40
C GLU A 257 25.98 5.26 3.69
N ARG A 258 25.25 6.27 3.19
CA ARG A 258 23.79 6.33 3.35
C ARG A 258 23.13 5.17 2.60
N ALA A 259 23.65 4.82 1.43
CA ALA A 259 23.20 3.65 0.69
C ALA A 259 23.41 2.36 1.48
N ALA A 260 24.61 2.13 2.04
CA ALA A 260 24.90 0.95 2.85
C ALA A 260 23.97 0.81 4.07
N ARG A 261 23.68 1.92 4.76
CA ARG A 261 22.68 1.97 5.85
C ARG A 261 21.28 1.60 5.35
N ALA A 262 20.86 2.13 4.20
CA ALA A 262 19.54 1.83 3.62
C ALA A 262 19.41 0.37 3.16
N PHE A 263 20.42 -0.19 2.49
CA PHE A 263 20.46 -1.62 2.15
C PHE A 263 20.38 -2.50 3.39
N SER A 264 21.23 -2.22 4.38
CA SER A 264 21.29 -2.97 5.65
C SER A 264 19.91 -3.04 6.32
N ARG A 265 19.22 -1.90 6.41
CA ARG A 265 17.89 -1.83 7.01
C ARG A 265 16.81 -2.51 6.14
N ALA A 266 16.94 -2.52 4.81
CA ALA A 266 16.01 -3.28 3.96
C ALA A 266 16.16 -4.79 4.15
N VAL A 267 17.40 -5.28 4.20
CA VAL A 267 17.73 -6.69 4.48
C VAL A 267 17.16 -7.10 5.83
N ASP A 268 17.40 -6.31 6.87
CA ASP A 268 16.92 -6.58 8.23
C ASP A 268 15.38 -6.65 8.28
N THR A 269 14.68 -5.70 7.66
CA THR A 269 13.21 -5.74 7.56
C THR A 269 12.70 -7.00 6.88
N TRP A 270 13.33 -7.47 5.79
CA TRP A 270 12.93 -8.72 5.14
C TRP A 270 13.23 -9.96 5.98
N ILE A 271 14.34 -9.98 6.72
CA ILE A 271 14.65 -11.07 7.66
C ILE A 271 13.55 -11.15 8.73
N ILE A 272 13.20 -10.02 9.35
CA ILE A 272 12.17 -9.93 10.40
C ILE A 272 10.81 -10.39 9.87
N ASN A 273 10.47 -10.02 8.63
CA ASN A 273 9.20 -10.36 8.00
C ASN A 273 9.17 -11.78 7.40
N GLY A 274 10.19 -12.62 7.62
CA GLY A 274 10.22 -14.00 7.11
C GLY A 274 10.28 -14.09 5.58
N ARG A 275 10.99 -13.14 4.94
CA ARG A 275 11.18 -13.03 3.49
C ARG A 275 12.64 -13.31 3.11
N PRO A 276 13.12 -14.57 3.25
CA PRO A 276 14.54 -14.89 3.15
C PRO A 276 15.09 -14.68 1.74
N ARG A 277 14.28 -14.90 0.71
CA ARG A 277 14.72 -14.74 -0.68
C ARG A 277 15.06 -13.28 -0.99
N GLU A 278 14.17 -12.37 -0.61
CA GLU A 278 14.34 -10.94 -0.80
C GLU A 278 15.50 -10.40 0.03
N ALA A 279 15.64 -10.85 1.28
CA ALA A 279 16.78 -10.51 2.13
C ALA A 279 18.12 -10.93 1.50
N ALA A 280 18.22 -12.17 1.01
CA ALA A 280 19.41 -12.69 0.36
C ALA A 280 19.74 -11.91 -0.92
N ASP A 281 18.76 -11.70 -1.81
CA ASP A 281 18.95 -10.98 -3.07
C ASP A 281 19.38 -9.52 -2.83
N ALA A 282 18.81 -8.85 -1.82
CA ALA A 282 19.18 -7.49 -1.46
C ALA A 282 20.58 -7.39 -0.83
N TYR A 283 20.95 -8.34 0.02
CA TYR A 283 22.31 -8.42 0.56
C TYR A 283 23.34 -8.64 -0.54
N MET A 284 23.10 -9.59 -1.44
CA MET A 284 24.01 -9.85 -2.57
C MET A 284 24.13 -8.61 -3.47
N ALA A 285 23.02 -7.93 -3.75
CA ALA A 285 23.04 -6.69 -4.52
C ALA A 285 23.92 -5.61 -3.85
N MET A 286 23.83 -5.46 -2.53
CA MET A 286 24.69 -4.55 -1.77
C MET A 286 26.18 -4.92 -1.92
N CYS A 287 26.53 -6.21 -1.83
CA CYS A 287 27.91 -6.66 -1.96
C CYS A 287 28.46 -6.48 -3.39
N VAL A 288 27.65 -6.68 -4.43
CA VAL A 288 28.04 -6.43 -5.83
C VAL A 288 28.41 -4.97 -6.05
N GLU A 289 27.72 -4.05 -5.38
CA GLU A 289 28.04 -2.61 -5.42
C GLU A 289 29.29 -2.24 -4.60
N GLY A 290 29.98 -3.22 -4.01
CA GLY A 290 31.16 -3.01 -3.17
C GLY A 290 30.83 -2.33 -1.84
N LEU A 291 29.63 -2.55 -1.31
CA LEU A 291 29.24 -2.10 0.03
C LEU A 291 29.31 -3.26 1.02
N SER A 292 29.49 -2.93 2.29
CA SER A 292 29.34 -3.86 3.40
C SER A 292 28.21 -3.40 4.33
N PRO A 293 27.52 -4.33 5.01
CA PRO A 293 26.47 -3.96 5.94
C PRO A 293 27.01 -3.20 7.13
N THR A 294 26.12 -2.49 7.82
CA THR A 294 26.47 -1.69 9.00
C THR A 294 26.83 -2.51 10.22
N THR A 295 26.32 -3.73 10.33
CA THR A 295 26.54 -4.62 11.48
C THR A 295 26.71 -6.07 11.05
N PRO A 296 27.56 -6.87 11.72
CA PRO A 296 27.74 -8.29 11.35
C PRO A 296 26.51 -9.17 11.70
N SER A 297 25.54 -8.66 12.47
CA SER A 297 24.25 -9.32 12.71
C SER A 297 23.44 -9.46 11.41
N ILE A 298 23.53 -8.46 10.53
CA ILE A 298 22.84 -8.47 9.24
C ILE A 298 23.52 -9.44 8.29
N GLU A 299 24.85 -9.59 8.36
CA GLU A 299 25.58 -10.61 7.58
C GLU A 299 25.16 -12.02 7.98
N THR A 300 25.13 -12.32 9.28
CA THR A 300 24.70 -13.64 9.76
C THR A 300 23.23 -13.92 9.48
N GLY A 301 22.37 -12.90 9.55
CA GLY A 301 20.97 -13.00 9.15
C GLY A 301 20.80 -13.26 7.65
N ALA A 302 21.54 -12.53 6.80
CA ALA A 302 21.51 -12.71 5.35
C ALA A 302 22.07 -14.10 4.94
N ALA A 303 23.15 -14.57 5.58
CA ALA A 303 23.68 -15.90 5.34
C ALA A 303 22.65 -17.00 5.67
N ARG A 304 21.90 -16.83 6.76
CA ARG A 304 20.79 -17.75 7.10
C ARG A 304 19.68 -17.71 6.05
N ALA A 305 19.30 -16.51 5.62
CA ALA A 305 18.31 -16.34 4.56
C ALA A 305 18.78 -17.03 3.24
N MET A 306 20.07 -16.97 2.93
CA MET A 306 20.68 -17.70 1.80
C MET A 306 20.61 -19.22 1.98
N GLU A 307 20.89 -19.75 3.17
CA GLU A 307 20.73 -21.19 3.48
C GLU A 307 19.31 -21.67 3.20
N GLU A 308 18.30 -20.94 3.70
CA GLU A 308 16.88 -21.25 3.53
C GLU A 308 16.47 -21.24 2.05
N CYS A 309 17.12 -20.41 1.23
CA CYS A 309 16.92 -20.34 -0.21
C CYS A 309 17.75 -21.35 -1.01
N GLY A 310 18.55 -22.21 -0.36
CA GLY A 310 19.44 -23.16 -1.02
C GLY A 310 20.70 -22.53 -1.63
N LEU A 311 21.00 -21.26 -1.36
CA LEU A 311 22.19 -20.54 -1.83
C LEU A 311 23.41 -20.81 -0.95
N LYS A 312 23.72 -22.10 -0.74
CA LYS A 312 24.65 -22.58 0.30
C LYS A 312 26.08 -22.07 0.13
N ASN A 313 26.58 -22.01 -1.11
CA ASN A 313 27.93 -21.50 -1.39
C ASN A 313 28.06 -20.00 -1.09
N GLU A 314 27.02 -19.20 -1.37
CA GLU A 314 27.03 -17.77 -1.03
C GLU A 314 26.90 -17.58 0.49
N ALA A 315 26.06 -18.38 1.15
CA ALA A 315 25.97 -18.38 2.61
C ALA A 315 27.32 -18.67 3.27
N LEU A 316 28.07 -19.67 2.78
CA LEU A 316 29.40 -20.01 3.29
C LEU A 316 30.39 -18.84 3.17
N LYS A 317 30.43 -18.15 2.03
CA LYS A 317 31.29 -16.96 1.85
C LYS A 317 30.98 -15.88 2.89
N VAL A 318 29.69 -15.65 3.15
CA VAL A 318 29.27 -14.65 4.14
C VAL A 318 29.63 -15.10 5.56
N TYR A 319 29.45 -16.36 5.91
CA TYR A 319 29.90 -16.86 7.21
C TYR A 319 31.40 -16.74 7.38
N ASP A 320 32.20 -17.10 6.38
CA ASP A 320 33.67 -17.00 6.42
C ASP A 320 34.12 -15.55 6.61
N LYS A 321 33.42 -14.60 5.98
CA LYS A 321 33.64 -13.17 6.19
C LYS A 321 33.38 -12.76 7.65
N VAL A 322 32.23 -13.15 8.22
CA VAL A 322 31.89 -12.83 9.63
C VAL A 322 32.90 -13.46 10.59
N VAL A 323 33.27 -14.72 10.37
CA VAL A 323 34.25 -15.43 11.18
C VAL A 323 35.60 -14.72 11.15
N SER A 324 36.04 -14.29 9.96
CA SER A 324 37.29 -13.55 9.78
C SER A 324 37.28 -12.19 10.49
N GLY A 325 36.14 -11.50 10.49
CA GLY A 325 35.96 -10.22 11.19
C GLY A 325 35.92 -10.32 12.73
N GLY A 326 35.66 -11.51 13.28
CA GLY A 326 35.61 -11.74 14.72
C GLY A 326 34.34 -11.19 15.40
N GLY A 327 34.43 -10.95 16.71
CA GLY A 327 33.33 -10.43 17.52
C GLY A 327 32.26 -11.46 17.94
N PRO A 328 31.17 -11.02 18.58
CA PRO A 328 30.20 -11.91 19.24
C PRO A 328 29.50 -12.91 18.31
N GLN A 329 29.39 -12.57 17.02
CA GLN A 329 28.68 -13.39 16.03
C GLN A 329 29.58 -14.42 15.33
N ALA A 330 30.91 -14.26 15.40
CA ALA A 330 31.86 -15.14 14.72
C ALA A 330 31.79 -16.59 15.20
N GLU A 331 31.59 -16.81 16.50
CA GLU A 331 31.42 -18.16 17.07
C GLU A 331 30.21 -18.87 16.44
N SER A 332 29.05 -18.20 16.45
CA SER A 332 27.82 -18.76 15.88
C SER A 332 27.91 -18.99 14.37
N ALA A 333 28.60 -18.10 13.65
CA ALA A 333 28.82 -18.18 12.21
C ALA A 333 29.74 -19.35 11.84
N ALA A 334 30.84 -19.55 12.58
CA ALA A 334 31.79 -20.64 12.36
C ALA A 334 31.12 -22.01 12.55
N LEU A 335 30.33 -22.16 13.62
CA LEU A 335 29.60 -23.40 13.89
C LEU A 335 28.54 -23.69 12.83
N ARG A 336 27.81 -22.67 12.37
CA ARG A 336 26.83 -22.81 11.28
C ARG A 336 27.50 -23.20 9.96
N ALA A 337 28.61 -22.55 9.61
CA ALA A 337 29.37 -22.89 8.40
C ALA A 337 29.86 -24.34 8.42
N ALA A 338 30.39 -24.82 9.56
CA ALA A 338 30.80 -26.21 9.72
C ALA A 338 29.64 -27.20 9.48
N ARG A 339 28.47 -26.92 10.08
CA ARG A 339 27.25 -27.72 9.90
C ARG A 339 26.71 -27.68 8.47
N LEU A 340 26.77 -26.53 7.81
CA LEU A 340 26.30 -26.38 6.44
C LEU A 340 27.13 -27.25 5.48
N VAL A 341 28.45 -27.26 5.64
CA VAL A 341 29.36 -28.12 4.86
C VAL A 341 29.16 -29.60 5.19
N GLU A 342 28.94 -29.95 6.46
CA GLU A 342 28.60 -31.33 6.88
C GLU A 342 27.33 -31.82 6.17
N ASN A 343 26.27 -31.00 6.14
CA ASN A 343 25.00 -31.33 5.49
C ASN A 343 25.13 -31.47 3.97
N GLU A 344 26.14 -30.86 3.35
CA GLU A 344 26.46 -31.01 1.92
C GLU A 344 27.36 -32.23 1.63
N ASN A 345 27.58 -33.10 2.61
CA ASN A 345 28.46 -34.27 2.51
C ASN A 345 29.92 -33.92 2.16
N ARG A 346 30.35 -32.68 2.43
CA ARG A 346 31.74 -32.21 2.25
C ARG A 346 32.55 -32.51 3.51
N TYR A 347 32.62 -33.80 3.89
CA TYR A 347 33.09 -34.22 5.21
C TYR A 347 34.51 -33.77 5.54
N GLU A 348 35.44 -33.77 4.58
CA GLU A 348 36.82 -33.33 4.84
C GLU A 348 36.89 -31.86 5.28
N GLU A 349 36.07 -31.02 4.65
CA GLU A 349 36.01 -29.61 4.97
C GLU A 349 35.24 -29.38 6.28
N ALA A 350 34.18 -30.15 6.53
CA ALA A 350 33.48 -30.10 7.81
C ALA A 350 34.41 -30.43 8.98
N VAL A 351 35.24 -31.47 8.86
CA VAL A 351 36.27 -31.84 9.85
C VAL A 351 37.25 -30.68 10.08
N ARG A 352 37.77 -30.07 9.00
CA ARG A 352 38.67 -28.90 9.12
C ARG A 352 37.99 -27.74 9.86
N ARG A 353 36.75 -27.41 9.50
CA ARG A 353 35.97 -26.31 10.11
C ARG A 353 35.65 -26.56 11.58
N TYR A 354 35.33 -27.80 11.99
CA TYR A 354 35.11 -28.13 13.40
C TYR A 354 36.40 -28.06 14.23
N ARG A 355 37.55 -28.48 13.68
CA ARG A 355 38.85 -28.31 14.35
C ARG A 355 39.22 -26.85 14.49
N ASP A 356 39.05 -26.05 13.43
CA ASP A 356 39.29 -24.61 13.45
C ASP A 356 38.40 -23.92 14.49
N PHE A 357 37.11 -24.28 14.55
CA PHE A 357 36.18 -23.78 15.56
C PHE A 357 36.67 -24.04 16.99
N LEU A 358 37.10 -25.27 17.30
CA LEU A 358 37.59 -25.65 18.63
C LEU A 358 38.91 -24.95 19.00
N ALA A 359 39.77 -24.69 18.02
CA ALA A 359 41.02 -23.96 18.21
C ALA A 359 40.77 -22.47 18.44
N ARG A 360 39.85 -21.88 17.67
CA ARG A 360 39.56 -20.44 17.68
C ARG A 360 38.64 -20.00 18.81
N PHE A 361 37.74 -20.87 19.26
CA PHE A 361 36.75 -20.58 20.31
C PHE A 361 36.79 -21.65 21.44
N PRO A 362 37.92 -21.82 22.15
CA PRO A 362 38.10 -22.93 23.11
C PRO A 362 37.12 -22.89 24.29
N HIS A 363 36.62 -21.71 24.65
CA HIS A 363 35.69 -21.47 25.75
C HIS A 363 34.22 -21.38 25.30
N SER A 364 33.92 -21.68 24.04
CA SER A 364 32.56 -21.68 23.52
C SER A 364 31.68 -22.73 24.24
N GLN A 365 30.44 -22.35 24.55
CA GLN A 365 29.42 -23.30 25.03
C GLN A 365 29.14 -24.42 24.01
N TRP A 366 29.44 -24.20 22.73
CA TRP A 366 29.22 -25.15 21.64
C TRP A 366 30.39 -26.11 21.42
N CYS A 367 31.50 -25.98 22.17
CA CYS A 367 32.64 -26.90 22.08
C CYS A 367 32.22 -28.37 22.25
N GLY A 368 31.28 -28.65 23.16
CA GLY A 368 30.76 -30.01 23.36
C GLY A 368 30.04 -30.56 22.13
N LEU A 369 29.27 -29.74 21.42
CA LEU A 369 28.60 -30.12 20.18
C LEU A 369 29.61 -30.35 19.05
N ALA A 370 30.56 -29.42 18.88
CA ALA A 370 31.59 -29.51 17.85
C ALA A 370 32.47 -30.77 18.02
N ARG A 371 32.89 -31.12 19.25
CA ARG A 371 33.65 -32.36 19.51
C ARG A 371 32.86 -33.61 19.16
N ARG A 372 31.57 -33.69 19.54
CA ARG A 372 30.72 -34.85 19.20
C ARG A 372 30.55 -35.02 17.68
N ARG A 373 30.34 -33.92 16.95
CA ARG A 373 30.22 -33.94 15.49
C ARG A 373 31.53 -34.33 14.82
N LEU A 374 32.64 -33.77 15.28
CA LEU A 374 33.97 -34.10 14.78
C LEU A 374 34.29 -35.60 14.95
N ALA A 375 34.08 -36.16 16.14
CA ALA A 375 34.33 -37.57 16.43
C ALA A 375 33.48 -38.50 15.54
N ARG A 376 32.22 -38.13 15.28
CA ARG A 376 31.35 -38.88 14.36
C ARG A 376 31.89 -38.89 12.93
N LEU A 377 32.27 -37.73 12.41
CA LEU A 377 32.80 -37.59 11.04
C LEU A 377 34.14 -38.31 10.86
N GLU A 378 34.96 -38.38 11.91
CA GLU A 378 36.21 -39.13 11.91
C GLU A 378 35.97 -40.64 11.96
N ALA A 379 34.96 -41.10 12.69
CA ALA A 379 34.56 -42.51 12.74
C ALA A 379 33.94 -43.00 11.42
N GLU A 380 33.19 -42.15 10.70
CA GLU A 380 32.63 -42.48 9.37
C GLU A 380 33.71 -42.53 8.26
N ARG A 381 34.94 -42.09 8.56
CA ARG A 381 36.11 -42.09 7.67
C ARG A 381 37.07 -43.27 7.89
N ALA A 382 36.99 -43.93 9.05
CA ALA A 382 37.77 -45.10 9.42
C ALA A 382 37.05 -46.37 8.97
#